data_AF-A0A844KNF7-F1
#
_entry.id   AF-A0A844KNF7-F1
#
_cell.length_a   1.000
_cell.length_b   1.000
_cell.length_c   1.000
_cell.angle_alpha   90.00
_cell.angle_beta   90.00
_cell.angle_gamma   90.00
#
_symmetry.space_group_name_H-M   'P 1'
#
loop_
_entity.id
_entity.type
_entity.pdbx_description
1 polymer ?
#
loop_
_entity_poly.entity_id
_entity_poly.type
_entity_poly.pdbx_seq_one_letter_code
_entity_poly.pdbx_strand_id
1 'polypeptide(L)'
;MKETWTDIPGLEGKYKISNMGRYKRLSRYIQGRRLPEEILPLNQSQVREVKERLGRKEHVYDIADSMGISRKTVSKIKSGRSYAWAK
;
A
#
# COMPACT_ATOMS: atom_id res chain seq x y z
N MET A 1 23.34 0.30 3.38
CA MET A 1 22.81 -0.01 2.04
C MET A 1 22.14 1.22 1.47
N LYS A 2 22.27 1.47 0.16
CA LYS A 2 21.49 2.50 -0.54
C LYS A 2 20.11 1.94 -0.89
N GLU A 3 19.08 2.77 -0.82
CA GLU A 3 17.74 2.38 -1.23
C GLU A 3 17.62 2.40 -2.76
N THR A 4 17.21 1.27 -3.33
CA THR A 4 16.95 1.13 -4.77
C THR A 4 15.47 0.89 -5.01
N TRP A 5 14.95 1.38 -6.15
CA TRP A 5 13.52 1.32 -6.49
C TRP A 5 13.31 0.60 -7.82
N THR A 6 12.45 -0.42 -7.81
CA THR A 6 12.12 -1.23 -8.99
C THR A 6 10.63 -1.12 -9.29
N ASP A 7 10.25 -1.14 -10.55
CA ASP A 7 8.84 -1.18 -10.95
C ASP A 7 8.15 -2.47 -10.48
N ILE A 8 6.89 -2.35 -10.11
CA ILE A 8 6.07 -3.49 -9.70
C ILE A 8 5.51 -4.15 -10.98
N PRO A 9 5.73 -5.45 -11.20
CA PRO A 9 5.25 -6.14 -12.40
C PRO A 9 3.76 -5.94 -12.66
N GLY A 10 3.40 -5.50 -13.87
CA GLY A 10 2.02 -5.19 -14.29
C GLY A 10 1.50 -3.82 -13.83
N LEU A 11 2.35 -3.02 -13.17
CA LEU A 11 2.08 -1.66 -12.70
C LEU A 11 3.21 -0.69 -13.04
N GLU A 12 3.96 -1.00 -14.09
CA GLU A 12 5.04 -0.18 -14.62
C GLU A 12 4.52 1.24 -14.91
N GLY A 13 5.31 2.25 -14.55
CA GLY A 13 4.91 3.65 -14.71
C GLY A 13 3.83 4.13 -13.72
N LYS A 14 3.33 3.25 -12.83
CA LYS A 14 2.35 3.61 -11.79
C LYS A 14 2.91 3.43 -10.38
N TYR A 15 3.58 2.31 -10.10
CA TYR A 15 4.09 2.00 -8.77
C TYR A 15 5.49 1.38 -8.82
N LYS A 16 6.32 1.73 -7.84
CA LYS A 16 7.63 1.12 -7.58
C LYS A 16 7.67 0.57 -6.15
N ILE A 17 8.50 -0.44 -5.93
CA ILE A 17 8.84 -0.98 -4.62
C ILE A 17 10.34 -0.78 -4.36
N SER A 18 10.71 -0.43 -3.13
CA SER A 18 12.11 -0.36 -2.74
C SER A 18 12.65 -1.71 -2.30
N ASN A 19 13.97 -1.87 -2.29
CA ASN A 19 14.62 -2.99 -1.59
C ASN A 19 14.35 -3.03 -0.07
N MET A 20 13.76 -1.98 0.51
CA MET A 20 13.29 -1.94 1.90
C MET A 20 11.78 -2.21 2.04
N GLY A 21 11.10 -2.64 0.97
CA GLY A 21 9.67 -2.96 0.97
C GLY A 21 8.74 -1.74 0.99
N ARG A 22 9.25 -0.50 0.93
CA ARG A 22 8.42 0.70 0.80
C ARG A 22 7.81 0.78 -0.59
N TYR A 23 6.55 1.17 -0.68
CA TYR A 23 5.87 1.42 -1.94
C TYR A 23 5.94 2.89 -2.31
N LYS A 24 6.16 3.17 -3.58
CA LYS A 24 6.10 4.51 -4.17
C LYS A 24 5.08 4.53 -5.28
N ARG A 25 4.23 5.54 -5.26
CA ARG A 25 3.30 5.87 -6.33
C ARG A 25 3.94 6.94 -7.20
N LEU A 26 4.01 6.69 -8.50
CA LEU A 26 4.58 7.65 -9.44
C LEU A 26 3.58 8.78 -9.73
N SER A 27 4.12 9.89 -10.21
CA SER A 27 3.34 11.08 -10.52
C SER A 27 2.32 10.75 -11.62
N ARG A 28 1.11 11.28 -11.49
CA ARG A 28 0.05 11.07 -12.49
C ARG A 28 -0.85 12.28 -12.58
N TYR A 29 -1.56 12.41 -13.69
CA TYR A 29 -2.59 13.42 -13.84
C TYR A 29 -3.95 12.87 -13.42
N ILE A 30 -4.70 13.63 -12.63
CA ILE A 30 -6.10 13.36 -12.31
C ILE A 30 -6.88 14.65 -12.57
N GLN A 31 -7.90 14.58 -13.43
CA GLN A 31 -8.79 15.72 -13.73
C GLN A 31 -8.00 17.00 -14.08
N GLY A 32 -6.97 16.87 -14.93
CA GLY A 32 -6.10 17.98 -15.34
C GLY A 32 -5.02 18.40 -14.33
N ARG A 33 -5.04 17.89 -13.09
CA ARG A 33 -4.04 18.21 -12.05
C ARG A 33 -2.94 17.16 -11.99
N ARG A 34 -1.68 17.59 -12.01
CA ARG A 34 -0.52 16.73 -11.72
C ARG A 34 -0.45 16.44 -10.22
N LEU A 35 -0.51 15.16 -9.86
CA LEU A 35 -0.17 14.68 -8.53
C LEU A 35 1.31 14.28 -8.50
N PRO A 36 2.06 14.70 -7.46
CA PRO A 36 3.46 14.35 -7.34
C PRO A 36 3.65 12.87 -7.02
N GLU A 37 4.89 12.40 -7.11
CA GLU A 37 5.28 11.11 -6.57
C GLU A 37 5.10 11.09 -5.05
N GLU A 38 4.76 9.93 -4.50
CA GLU A 38 4.48 9.78 -3.08
C GLU A 38 4.95 8.41 -2.59
N ILE A 39 5.68 8.39 -1.47
CA ILE A 39 5.93 7.16 -0.72
C ILE A 39 4.66 6.84 0.06
N LEU A 40 4.07 5.68 -0.21
CA LEU A 40 2.81 5.30 0.40
C LEU A 40 2.99 4.99 1.91
N PRO A 41 1.96 5.23 2.73
CA PRO A 41 2.09 5.14 4.18
C PRO A 41 2.33 3.73 4.72
N LEU A 42 1.86 2.70 4.00
CA LEU A 42 2.12 1.30 4.36
C LEU A 42 3.14 0.68 3.42
N ASN A 43 4.08 -0.08 3.99
CA ASN A 43 5.05 -0.89 3.27
C ASN A 43 4.51 -2.31 2.96
N GLN A 44 5.29 -3.11 2.24
CA GLN A 44 4.93 -4.47 1.86
C GLN A 44 4.59 -5.36 3.06
N SER A 45 5.42 -5.36 4.11
CA SER A 45 5.19 -6.19 5.29
C SER A 45 3.90 -5.83 6.01
N GLN A 46 3.63 -4.53 6.20
CA GLN A 46 2.40 -4.04 6.82
C GLN A 46 1.16 -4.39 6.00
N VAL A 47 1.23 -4.25 4.66
CA VAL A 47 0.12 -4.64 3.79
C VAL A 47 -0.14 -6.14 3.85
N ARG A 48 0.93 -6.95 3.82
CA ARG A 48 0.84 -8.41 3.93
C ARG A 48 0.21 -8.82 5.25
N GLU A 49 0.65 -8.23 6.37
CA GLU A 49 0.10 -8.51 7.69
C GLU A 49 -1.39 -8.16 7.78
N VAL A 50 -1.80 -6.99 7.28
CA VAL A 50 -3.22 -6.61 7.22
C VAL A 50 -4.03 -7.64 6.43
N LYS A 51 -3.53 -8.08 5.26
CA LYS A 51 -4.21 -9.08 4.42
C LYS A 51 -4.32 -10.45 5.10
N GLU A 52 -3.27 -10.88 5.79
CA GLU A 52 -3.25 -12.15 6.53
C GLU A 52 -4.27 -12.15 7.67
N ARG A 53 -4.30 -11.09 8.48
CA ARG A 53 -5.26 -10.93 9.58
C ARG A 53 -6.70 -10.82 9.09
N LEU A 54 -6.94 -10.12 7.97
CA LEU A 54 -8.24 -10.12 7.30
C LEU A 54 -8.64 -11.53 6.81
N GLY A 55 -7.69 -12.33 6.31
CA GLY A 55 -7.92 -13.73 5.91
C GLY A 55 -8.30 -14.63 7.08
N ARG A 56 -7.78 -14.35 8.28
CA ARG A 56 -8.19 -14.98 9.55
C ARG A 56 -9.55 -14.51 10.08
N LYS A 57 -10.25 -13.65 9.33
CA LYS A 57 -11.53 -13.03 9.72
C LYS A 57 -11.43 -12.16 10.99
N GLU A 58 -10.25 -11.66 11.33
CA GLU A 58 -10.11 -10.66 12.39
C GLU A 58 -10.88 -9.38 12.03
N HIS A 59 -11.43 -8.72 13.04
CA HIS A 59 -12.22 -7.52 12.81
C HIS A 59 -11.32 -6.35 12.40
N VAL A 60 -11.80 -5.53 11.46
CA VAL A 60 -11.04 -4.44 10.83
C VAL A 60 -10.52 -3.43 11.86
N TYR A 61 -11.27 -3.19 12.92
CA TYR A 61 -10.89 -2.22 13.95
C TYR A 61 -9.78 -2.77 14.85
N ASP A 62 -9.84 -4.05 15.20
CA ASP A 62 -8.82 -4.68 16.03
C ASP A 62 -7.46 -4.72 15.32
N ILE A 63 -7.47 -5.02 14.01
CA ILE A 63 -6.26 -4.95 13.17
C ILE A 63 -5.69 -3.53 13.15
N ALA A 64 -6.56 -2.54 12.90
CA ALA A 64 -6.18 -1.14 12.81
C ALA A 64 -5.57 -0.63 14.11
N ASP A 65 -6.25 -0.87 15.23
CA ASP A 65 -5.84 -0.41 16.56
C ASP A 65 -4.57 -1.14 17.02
N SER A 66 -4.45 -2.45 16.75
CA SER A 66 -3.26 -3.24 17.05
C SER A 66 -2.01 -2.80 16.28
N MET A 67 -2.16 -2.36 15.03
CA MET A 67 -1.04 -1.94 14.17
C MET A 67 -0.79 -0.43 14.19
N GLY A 68 -1.62 0.36 14.88
CA GLY A 68 -1.56 1.82 14.83
C GLY A 68 -1.89 2.40 13.44
N ILE A 69 -2.70 1.70 12.65
CA ILE A 69 -3.10 2.10 11.29
C ILE A 69 -4.51 2.67 11.34
N SER A 70 -4.81 3.67 10.50
CA SER A 70 -6.19 4.17 10.38
C SER A 70 -7.16 3.05 9.98
N ARG A 71 -8.25 2.90 10.74
CA ARG A 71 -9.39 2.01 10.42
C ARG A 71 -9.89 2.19 8.99
N LYS A 72 -9.84 3.42 8.45
CA LYS A 72 -10.21 3.75 7.07
C LYS A 72 -9.25 3.12 6.05
N THR A 73 -7.95 3.07 6.37
CA THR A 73 -6.94 2.42 5.52
C THR A 73 -7.19 0.92 5.46
N VAL A 74 -7.37 0.26 6.61
CA VAL A 74 -7.68 -1.18 6.66
C VAL A 74 -8.98 -1.50 5.92
N SER A 75 -10.02 -0.66 6.06
CA SER A 75 -11.28 -0.79 5.30
C SER A 75 -11.09 -0.67 3.78
N LYS A 76 -10.25 0.27 3.30
CA LYS A 76 -9.92 0.39 1.88
C LYS A 76 -9.13 -0.81 1.35
N ILE A 77 -8.28 -1.41 2.17
CA ILE A 77 -7.57 -2.65 1.83
C ILE A 77 -8.57 -3.81 1.72
N LYS A 78 -9.43 -3.99 2.74
CA LYS A 78 -10.47 -5.03 2.75
C LYS A 78 -11.39 -4.95 1.53
N SER A 79 -11.77 -3.74 1.11
CA SER A 79 -12.63 -3.50 -0.05
C SER A 79 -11.90 -3.52 -1.40
N GLY A 80 -10.58 -3.73 -1.42
CA GLY A 80 -9.77 -3.72 -2.65
C GLY A 80 -9.54 -2.33 -3.26
N ARG A 81 -9.99 -1.26 -2.63
CA ARG A 81 -9.79 0.12 -3.11
C ARG A 81 -8.37 0.64 -2.87
N SER A 82 -7.58 -0.05 -2.06
CA SER A 82 -6.17 0.28 -1.81
C SER A 82 -5.35 -1.00 -1.71
N TYR A 83 -4.14 -0.98 -2.28
CA TYR A 83 -3.20 -2.10 -2.25
C TYR A 83 -3.76 -3.46 -2.76
N ALA A 84 -4.81 -3.46 -3.59
CA ALA A 84 -5.32 -4.70 -4.18
C ALA A 84 -4.25 -5.45 -4.98
N TRP A 85 -3.35 -4.70 -5.63
CA TRP A 85 -2.22 -5.20 -6.40
C TRP A 85 -1.02 -5.66 -5.59
N ALA A 86 -0.96 -5.32 -4.30
CA ALA A 86 0.15 -5.74 -3.44
C ALA A 86 0.03 -7.23 -3.12
N LYS A 87 1.12 -7.99 -3.18
CA LYS A 87 1.16 -9.40 -2.77
C LYS A 87 1.76 -9.53 -1.38
#